data_AF-A0A383C3J5-F1
#
_entry.id   AF-A0A383C3J5-F1
#
_cell.length_a   1.000
_cell.length_b   1.000
_cell.length_c   1.000
_cell.angle_alpha   90.00
_cell.angle_beta   90.00
_cell.angle_gamma   90.00
#
_symmetry.space_group_name_H-M   'P 1'
#
loop_
_entity.id
_entity.type
_entity.pdbx_description
1 polymer ?
#
loop_
_entity_poly.entity_id
_entity_poly.type
_entity_poly.pdbx_seq_one_letter_code
_entity_poly.pdbx_strand_id
1 'polypeptide(L)'
;MQEAVTVRPGGDQMKSARPGSVGRSATRTSLFIGILCIPGGAEELRFDSIRDWQSWDIPQGIVTLGTDGVIRPVEIRKNINASLNATALGGGVHKTGSNPFQAATVFDGDPTTGWAPDSAAVADDWFIEIDLGRAVSAYRVTLRFDESAAPFELFDLLLSTGEPAIDVVGNPIEGTLVYRVTERYKANARHQVTFELDQPLH
;
A
#
# COMPACT_ATOMS: atom_id res chain seq x y z
N MET A 1 -2.16 -18.98 -23.63
CA MET A 1 -3.58 -18.62 -23.86
C MET A 1 -3.70 -17.16 -23.46
N GLN A 2 -3.61 -16.25 -24.43
CA GLN A 2 -3.64 -14.80 -24.20
C GLN A 2 -4.92 -14.28 -24.86
N GLU A 3 -5.84 -13.71 -24.08
CA GLU A 3 -6.99 -12.96 -24.60
C GLU A 3 -6.72 -11.46 -24.42
N ALA A 4 -6.63 -10.76 -25.54
CA ALA A 4 -6.59 -9.31 -25.61
C ALA A 4 -8.03 -8.80 -25.82
N VAL A 5 -8.59 -8.11 -24.82
CA VAL A 5 -9.88 -7.43 -24.95
C VAL A 5 -9.63 -6.00 -25.44
N THR A 6 -10.09 -5.74 -26.67
CA THR A 6 -10.13 -4.39 -27.26
C THR A 6 -11.56 -3.86 -27.16
N VAL A 7 -11.76 -2.76 -26.43
CA VAL A 7 -13.04 -2.05 -26.35
C VAL A 7 -13.01 -0.88 -27.35
N ARG A 8 -13.98 -0.86 -28.29
CA ARG A 8 -14.22 0.27 -29.21
C ARG A 8 -15.38 1.12 -28.69
N PRO A 9 -15.32 2.47 -28.76
CA PRO A 9 -16.48 3.29 -28.46
C PRO A 9 -17.40 3.42 -29.69
N GLY A 10 -18.70 3.29 -29.44
CA GLY A 10 -19.76 3.42 -30.42
C GLY A 10 -19.96 4.87 -30.86
N GLY A 11 -20.13 5.06 -32.16
CA GLY A 11 -20.50 6.34 -32.76
C GLY A 11 -22.02 6.53 -32.73
N ASP A 12 -22.45 7.62 -32.09
CA ASP A 12 -23.84 8.08 -32.10
C ASP A 12 -24.13 8.90 -33.36
N GLN A 13 -25.37 8.77 -33.82
CA GLN A 13 -25.89 9.18 -35.12
C GLN A 13 -26.36 10.64 -35.07
N MET A 14 -25.98 11.47 -36.04
CA MET A 14 -26.74 12.71 -36.31
C MET A 14 -26.98 12.95 -37.80
N LYS A 15 -28.15 12.45 -38.21
CA LYS A 15 -29.16 13.00 -39.14
C LYS A 15 -28.69 13.92 -40.29
N SER A 16 -28.83 13.37 -41.49
CA SER A 16 -28.82 14.07 -42.77
C SER A 16 -30.05 14.97 -42.95
N ALA A 17 -29.84 16.20 -43.42
CA ALA A 17 -30.88 17.02 -44.03
C ALA A 17 -30.67 17.06 -45.55
N ARG A 18 -31.70 16.68 -46.33
CA ARG A 18 -31.82 16.96 -47.77
C ARG A 18 -32.57 18.28 -47.96
N PRO A 19 -32.26 19.03 -49.04
CA PRO A 19 -33.22 19.23 -50.12
C PRO A 19 -32.53 18.99 -51.47
N GLY A 20 -33.14 18.42 -52.51
CA GLY A 20 -34.24 18.97 -53.31
C GLY A 20 -33.78 18.92 -54.78
N SER A 21 -34.54 18.26 -55.65
CA SER A 21 -34.17 17.85 -57.01
C SER A 21 -34.25 18.96 -58.05
N VAL A 22 -33.33 18.97 -59.04
CA VAL A 22 -33.61 19.22 -60.48
C VAL A 22 -32.53 18.51 -61.32
N GLY A 23 -32.93 17.79 -62.37
CA GLY A 23 -32.02 17.08 -63.27
C GLY A 23 -31.66 17.83 -64.55
N ARG A 24 -30.54 17.46 -65.17
CA ARG A 24 -30.38 17.16 -66.62
C ARG A 24 -28.92 16.89 -66.99
N SER A 25 -28.71 15.73 -67.63
CA SER A 25 -27.78 15.38 -68.71
C SER A 25 -26.45 16.14 -68.89
N ALA A 26 -25.37 15.38 -68.68
CA ALA A 26 -24.14 15.27 -69.49
C ALA A 26 -23.40 16.53 -69.95
N THR A 27 -22.14 16.67 -69.52
CA THR A 27 -20.93 16.56 -70.38
C THR A 27 -19.70 16.46 -69.48
N ARG A 28 -18.86 15.44 -69.71
CA ARG A 28 -17.61 15.20 -68.96
C ARG A 28 -16.63 16.35 -69.21
N THR A 29 -16.40 17.18 -68.20
CA THR A 29 -15.24 18.06 -68.13
C THR A 29 -14.40 17.60 -66.95
N SER A 30 -13.27 16.96 -67.21
CA SER A 30 -12.33 16.55 -66.18
C SER A 30 -11.70 17.79 -65.54
N LEU A 31 -12.18 18.15 -64.35
CA LEU A 31 -11.55 19.14 -63.48
C LEU A 31 -10.51 18.41 -62.62
N PHE A 32 -9.22 18.65 -62.88
CA PHE A 32 -8.16 18.25 -61.96
C PHE A 32 -8.31 19.06 -60.67
N ILE A 33 -8.96 18.48 -59.66
CA ILE A 33 -8.93 18.97 -58.28
C ILE A 33 -7.54 18.63 -57.74
N GLY A 34 -6.67 19.63 -57.63
CA GLY A 34 -5.48 19.54 -56.80
C GLY A 34 -5.91 19.44 -55.34
N ILE A 35 -5.71 18.28 -54.72
CA ILE A 35 -5.88 18.10 -53.27
C ILE A 35 -4.80 18.95 -52.60
N LEU A 36 -5.21 20.10 -52.04
CA LEU A 36 -4.37 20.88 -51.13
C LEU A 36 -4.39 20.14 -49.78
N CYS A 37 -3.41 19.27 -49.54
CA CYS A 37 -3.16 18.73 -48.20
C CYS A 37 -2.67 19.88 -47.32
N ILE A 38 -3.56 20.47 -46.54
CA ILE A 38 -3.18 21.32 -45.41
C ILE A 38 -2.60 20.38 -44.35
N PRO A 39 -1.34 20.54 -43.91
CA PRO A 39 -0.84 19.79 -42.78
C PRO A 39 -1.67 20.19 -41.56
N GLY A 40 -2.58 19.32 -41.14
CA GLY A 40 -3.22 19.46 -39.84
C GLY A 40 -2.13 19.34 -38.79
N GLY A 41 -1.93 20.40 -38.00
CA GLY A 41 -1.08 20.31 -36.81
C GLY A 41 -1.64 19.22 -35.91
N ALA A 42 -0.92 18.13 -35.75
CA ALA A 42 -1.21 17.17 -34.70
C ALA A 42 -0.79 17.83 -33.39
N GLU A 43 -1.75 18.17 -32.54
CA GLU A 43 -1.46 18.58 -31.16
C GLU A 43 -1.09 17.33 -30.36
N GLU A 44 0.12 17.33 -29.79
CA GLU A 44 0.59 16.29 -28.89
C GLU A 44 0.39 16.76 -27.45
N LEU A 45 -0.50 16.09 -26.72
CA LEU A 45 -0.61 16.25 -25.27
C LEU A 45 0.46 15.38 -24.60
N ARG A 46 1.48 16.03 -24.04
CA ARG A 46 2.57 15.38 -23.28
C ARG A 46 2.43 15.68 -21.80
N PHE A 47 2.68 14.66 -20.99
CA PHE A 47 2.83 14.76 -19.54
C PHE A 47 4.22 14.21 -19.22
N ASP A 48 5.21 15.09 -19.07
CA ASP A 48 6.62 14.70 -18.90
C ASP A 48 7.35 15.57 -17.87
N SER A 49 6.61 16.23 -16.98
CA SER A 49 7.16 16.96 -15.83
C SER A 49 6.42 16.63 -14.52
N ILE A 50 7.11 16.78 -13.38
CA ILE A 50 6.50 16.63 -12.04
C ILE A 50 5.28 17.53 -11.87
N ARG A 51 5.32 18.77 -12.40
CA ARG A 51 4.20 19.72 -12.26
C ARG A 51 2.92 19.21 -12.91
N ASP A 52 3.05 18.51 -14.04
CA ASP A 52 1.90 17.97 -14.75
C ASP A 52 1.17 16.94 -13.87
N TRP A 53 1.95 16.08 -13.22
CA TRP A 53 1.45 15.02 -12.33
C TRP A 53 0.92 15.55 -10.99
N GLN A 54 1.48 16.65 -10.47
CA GLN A 54 1.01 17.27 -9.22
C GLN A 54 -0.43 17.79 -9.30
N SER A 55 -0.94 18.03 -10.50
CA SER A 55 -2.33 18.44 -10.70
C SER A 55 -3.33 17.29 -10.54
N TRP A 56 -2.87 16.04 -10.48
CA TRP A 56 -3.71 14.86 -10.38
C TRP A 56 -3.81 14.39 -8.93
N ASP A 57 -4.96 13.83 -8.56
CA ASP A 57 -5.12 13.16 -7.28
C ASP A 57 -4.48 11.77 -7.33
N ILE A 58 -3.24 11.69 -6.88
CA ILE A 58 -2.41 10.48 -6.96
C ILE A 58 -2.47 9.73 -5.62
N PRO A 59 -2.88 8.44 -5.63
CA PRO A 59 -2.84 7.62 -4.44
C PRO A 59 -1.42 7.55 -3.86
N GLN A 60 -1.29 7.98 -2.60
CA GLN A 60 -0.01 7.94 -1.90
C GLN A 60 0.48 6.50 -1.76
N GLY A 61 1.78 6.28 -1.95
CA GLY A 61 2.40 4.96 -1.75
C GLY A 61 2.24 3.96 -2.89
N ILE A 62 1.55 4.30 -3.99
CA ILE A 62 1.46 3.44 -5.20
C ILE A 62 2.48 3.85 -6.25
N VAL A 63 2.80 5.14 -6.34
CA VAL A 63 3.73 5.69 -7.32
C VAL A 63 4.69 6.71 -6.70
N THR A 64 5.84 6.88 -7.35
CA THR A 64 6.86 7.90 -7.06
C THR A 64 6.96 8.83 -8.27
N LEU A 65 7.01 10.14 -8.01
CA LEU A 65 7.24 11.15 -9.04
C LEU A 65 8.74 11.35 -9.21
N GLY A 66 9.29 10.85 -10.32
CA GLY A 66 10.70 11.06 -10.64
C GLY A 66 10.98 12.51 -11.04
N THR A 67 12.16 13.02 -10.70
CA THR A 67 12.62 14.37 -11.12
C THR A 67 12.80 14.51 -12.63
N ASP A 68 12.82 13.39 -13.34
CA ASP A 68 12.79 13.30 -14.80
C ASP A 68 11.38 13.37 -15.39
N GLY A 69 10.37 13.64 -14.56
CA GLY A 69 8.97 13.76 -15.00
C GLY A 69 8.31 12.43 -15.32
N VAL A 70 8.93 11.31 -14.93
CA VAL A 70 8.38 9.96 -15.11
C VAL A 70 7.74 9.48 -13.81
N ILE A 71 6.46 9.10 -13.87
CA ILE A 71 5.78 8.36 -12.79
C ILE A 71 6.30 6.93 -12.78
N ARG A 72 6.71 6.43 -11.62
CA ARG A 72 7.14 5.05 -11.43
C ARG A 72 6.30 4.37 -10.37
N PRO A 73 5.89 3.10 -10.56
CA PRO A 73 5.32 2.31 -9.48
C PRO A 73 6.28 2.23 -8.30
N VAL A 74 5.74 2.25 -7.08
CA VAL A 74 6.49 1.83 -5.90
C VAL A 74 6.72 0.32 -6.01
N GLU A 75 7.97 -0.10 -5.91
CA GLU A 75 8.34 -1.51 -5.99
C GLU A 75 7.84 -2.26 -4.75
N ILE A 76 6.98 -3.26 -4.97
CA ILE A 76 6.56 -4.18 -3.91
C ILE A 76 7.61 -5.28 -3.79
N ARG A 77 8.42 -5.23 -2.73
CA ARG A 77 9.41 -6.25 -2.41
C ARG A 77 8.85 -7.30 -1.46
N LYS A 78 9.18 -8.56 -1.72
CA LYS A 78 8.98 -9.67 -0.79
C LYS A 78 10.18 -9.81 0.13
N ASN A 79 10.03 -10.57 1.22
CA ASN A 79 11.12 -10.87 2.16
C ASN A 79 11.78 -9.61 2.74
N ILE A 80 10.97 -8.61 3.06
CA ILE A 80 11.41 -7.39 3.73
C ILE A 80 11.16 -7.51 5.23
N ASN A 81 11.99 -6.84 6.03
CA ASN A 81 11.59 -6.53 7.40
C ASN A 81 10.62 -5.34 7.37
N ALA A 82 9.34 -5.61 7.60
CA ALA A 82 8.30 -4.59 7.53
C ALA A 82 8.36 -3.56 8.67
N SER A 83 9.06 -3.85 9.77
CA SER A 83 9.19 -2.91 10.90
C SER A 83 10.08 -1.72 10.55
N LEU A 84 11.13 -1.93 9.75
CA LEU A 84 12.16 -0.91 9.46
C LEU A 84 11.60 0.35 8.77
N ASN A 85 10.48 0.24 8.08
CA ASN A 85 9.83 1.36 7.40
C ASN A 85 8.42 1.66 7.91
N ALA A 86 8.02 1.10 9.05
CA ALA A 86 6.70 1.29 9.63
C ALA A 86 6.39 2.77 9.87
N THR A 87 7.31 3.49 10.53
CA THR A 87 7.14 4.92 10.84
C THR A 87 7.01 5.78 9.58
N ALA A 88 7.76 5.48 8.52
CA ALA A 88 7.68 6.22 7.25
C ALA A 88 6.34 6.01 6.52
N LEU A 89 5.60 4.97 6.88
CA LEU A 89 4.30 4.60 6.30
C LEU A 89 3.13 4.94 7.24
N GLY A 90 3.38 5.75 8.28
CA GLY A 90 2.34 6.19 9.22
C GLY A 90 2.09 5.24 10.39
N GLY A 91 2.89 4.17 10.53
CA GLY A 91 2.88 3.30 11.70
C GLY A 91 3.84 3.77 12.80
N GLY A 92 4.25 2.83 13.66
CA GLY A 92 5.17 3.04 14.77
C GLY A 92 4.73 2.32 16.03
N VAL A 93 5.11 2.86 17.19
CA VAL A 93 4.60 2.37 18.48
C VAL A 93 3.14 2.81 18.59
N HIS A 94 2.21 1.87 18.55
CA HIS A 94 0.80 2.17 18.78
C HIS A 94 0.56 2.40 20.28
N LYS A 95 1.09 1.52 21.13
CA LYS A 95 0.92 1.59 22.58
C LYS A 95 2.08 0.92 23.28
N THR A 96 2.43 1.39 24.47
CA THR A 96 3.37 0.70 25.36
C THR A 96 2.91 0.92 26.80
N GLY A 97 2.97 -0.12 27.63
CA GLY A 97 2.58 -0.01 29.03
C GLY A 97 3.62 0.75 29.86
N SER A 98 4.90 0.61 29.49
CA SER A 98 6.02 1.24 30.19
C SER A 98 7.18 1.58 29.24
N ASN A 99 8.15 2.36 29.72
CA ASN A 99 9.36 2.77 28.99
C ASN A 99 9.14 3.30 27.55
N PRO A 100 8.28 4.32 27.34
CA PRO A 100 8.00 4.84 25.99
C PRO A 100 9.20 5.46 25.29
N PHE A 101 10.19 5.94 26.04
CA PHE A 101 11.40 6.54 25.46
C PHE A 101 12.25 5.55 24.64
N GLN A 102 12.19 4.26 24.96
CA GLN A 102 12.92 3.21 24.24
C GLN A 102 12.06 2.54 23.16
N ALA A 103 10.73 2.71 23.19
CA ALA A 103 9.83 1.91 22.36
C ALA A 103 10.08 2.09 20.85
N ALA A 104 10.58 3.25 20.41
CA ALA A 104 10.89 3.49 19.00
C ALA A 104 12.13 2.74 18.48
N THR A 105 13.03 2.26 19.34
CA THR A 105 14.26 1.57 18.91
C THR A 105 13.95 0.20 18.30
N VAL A 106 12.78 -0.39 18.55
CA VAL A 106 12.37 -1.67 17.93
C VAL A 106 12.26 -1.60 16.40
N PHE A 107 12.29 -0.39 15.82
CA PHE A 107 12.20 -0.14 14.37
C PHE A 107 13.55 0.20 13.72
N ASP A 108 14.62 0.44 14.48
CA ASP A 108 15.87 0.99 13.94
C ASP A 108 16.74 -0.07 13.23
N GLY A 109 16.47 -1.35 13.48
CA GLY A 109 17.21 -2.47 12.88
C GLY A 109 18.57 -2.75 13.51
N ASP A 110 18.93 -2.04 14.58
CA ASP A 110 20.15 -2.28 15.36
C ASP A 110 19.87 -3.38 16.41
N PRO A 111 20.53 -4.55 16.32
CA PRO A 111 20.31 -5.63 17.29
C PRO A 111 20.89 -5.33 18.67
N THR A 112 21.60 -4.22 18.85
CA THR A 112 22.20 -3.79 20.13
C THR A 112 21.33 -2.77 20.87
N THR A 113 20.28 -2.25 20.23
CA THR A 113 19.26 -1.42 20.86
C THR A 113 17.97 -2.22 21.02
N GLY A 114 17.07 -1.74 21.88
CA GLY A 114 15.82 -2.43 22.11
C GLY A 114 14.94 -1.73 23.13
N TRP A 115 13.75 -2.29 23.32
CA TRP A 115 12.83 -1.89 24.37
C TRP A 115 12.84 -2.94 25.47
N ALA A 116 12.89 -2.48 26.72
CA ALA A 116 12.60 -3.28 27.89
C ALA A 116 11.50 -2.58 28.71
N PRO A 117 10.61 -3.32 29.40
CA PRO A 117 9.63 -2.71 30.29
C PRO A 117 10.31 -2.04 31.49
N ASP A 118 9.60 -1.13 32.14
CA ASP A 118 10.06 -0.59 33.43
C ASP A 118 9.97 -1.70 34.48
N SER A 119 11.13 -2.10 35.03
CA SER A 119 11.21 -3.10 36.09
C SER A 119 10.41 -2.75 37.36
N ALA A 120 10.08 -1.47 37.57
CA ALA A 120 9.25 -1.02 38.67
C ALA A 120 7.74 -0.99 38.33
N ALA A 121 7.37 -1.12 37.06
CA ALA A 121 5.97 -1.18 36.64
C ALA A 121 5.35 -2.55 36.94
N VAL A 122 4.02 -2.58 37.07
CA VAL A 122 3.28 -3.83 37.20
C VAL A 122 3.37 -4.65 35.92
N ALA A 123 3.31 -5.98 36.03
CA ALA A 123 3.51 -6.88 34.89
C ALA A 123 2.51 -6.63 33.73
N ASP A 124 1.30 -6.15 34.03
CA ASP A 124 0.29 -5.80 33.03
C ASP A 124 0.73 -4.63 32.12
N ASP A 125 1.71 -3.83 32.55
CA ASP A 125 2.30 -2.74 31.79
C ASP A 125 3.57 -3.17 31.03
N TRP A 126 3.90 -4.46 31.02
CA TRP A 126 5.07 -5.01 30.33
C TRP A 126 4.70 -5.46 28.91
N PHE A 127 4.23 -4.52 28.10
CA PHE A 127 3.92 -4.76 26.69
C PHE A 127 4.32 -3.58 25.80
N ILE A 128 4.59 -3.90 24.54
CA ILE A 128 4.71 -2.95 23.43
C ILE A 128 3.82 -3.45 22.27
N GLU A 129 3.05 -2.53 21.70
CA GLU A 129 2.15 -2.75 20.59
C GLU A 129 2.65 -1.96 19.38
N ILE A 130 2.81 -2.64 18.25
CA ILE A 130 3.45 -2.12 17.04
C ILE A 130 2.42 -2.03 15.91
N ASP A 131 2.29 -0.85 15.33
CA ASP A 131 1.59 -0.62 14.07
C ASP A 131 2.61 -0.57 12.92
N LEU A 132 2.38 -1.36 11.87
CA LEU A 132 3.24 -1.38 10.68
C LEU A 132 2.90 -0.27 9.67
N GLY A 133 1.85 0.51 9.91
CA GLY A 133 1.37 1.61 9.06
C GLY A 133 0.67 1.15 7.79
N ARG A 134 0.54 -0.17 7.60
CA ARG A 134 -0.06 -0.79 6.42
C ARG A 134 -0.46 -2.24 6.70
N ALA A 135 -1.33 -2.77 5.85
CA ALA A 135 -1.51 -4.21 5.75
C ALA A 135 -0.22 -4.87 5.25
N VAL A 136 0.25 -5.88 5.97
CA VAL A 136 1.44 -6.68 5.61
C VAL A 136 1.03 -8.14 5.50
N SER A 137 1.28 -8.74 4.32
CA SER A 137 1.25 -10.19 4.16
C SER A 137 2.55 -10.76 4.72
N ALA A 138 2.57 -10.96 6.05
CA ALA A 138 3.72 -11.50 6.76
C ALA A 138 3.68 -13.03 6.74
N TYR A 139 4.83 -13.66 6.46
CA TYR A 139 5.01 -15.11 6.55
C TYR A 139 5.55 -15.53 7.91
N ARG A 140 6.29 -14.64 8.59
CA ARG A 140 6.80 -14.86 9.95
C ARG A 140 6.90 -13.56 10.75
N VAL A 141 6.83 -13.69 12.07
CA VAL A 141 7.26 -12.69 13.04
C VAL A 141 8.45 -13.25 13.79
N THR A 142 9.51 -12.47 13.94
CA THR A 142 10.69 -12.88 14.74
C THR A 142 10.89 -11.89 15.87
N LEU A 143 10.83 -12.40 17.09
CA LEU A 143 11.19 -11.69 18.31
C LEU A 143 12.65 -12.01 18.62
N ARG A 144 13.46 -10.97 18.81
CA ARG A 144 14.85 -11.05 19.24
C ARG A 144 14.95 -10.43 20.62
N PHE A 145 15.42 -11.20 21.58
CA PHE A 145 15.68 -10.79 22.94
C PHE A 145 17.19 -10.56 23.13
N ASP A 146 17.54 -9.68 24.06
CA ASP A 146 18.93 -9.32 24.36
C ASP A 146 19.72 -10.54 24.86
N GLU A 147 20.75 -10.93 24.09
CA GLU A 147 21.63 -12.08 24.40
C GLU A 147 22.45 -11.89 25.68
N SER A 148 22.63 -10.65 26.14
CA SER A 148 23.33 -10.33 27.39
C SER A 148 22.45 -10.50 28.64
N ALA A 149 21.13 -10.62 28.47
CA ALA A 149 20.16 -10.81 29.54
C ALA A 149 19.67 -12.28 29.61
N ALA A 150 19.01 -12.63 30.72
CA ALA A 150 18.31 -13.90 30.81
C ALA A 150 17.21 -13.99 29.74
N PRO A 151 16.96 -15.17 29.12
CA PRO A 151 15.88 -15.33 28.17
C PRO A 151 14.54 -14.91 28.76
N PHE A 152 13.70 -14.27 27.94
CA PHE A 152 12.35 -13.90 28.35
C PHE A 152 11.47 -15.14 28.37
N GLU A 153 11.18 -15.67 29.56
CA GLU A 153 10.65 -17.04 29.72
C GLU A 153 9.16 -17.18 29.41
N LEU A 154 8.35 -16.16 29.71
CA LEU A 154 6.89 -16.20 29.61
C LEU A 154 6.38 -14.93 28.96
N PHE A 155 5.72 -15.07 27.82
CA PHE A 155 5.13 -13.95 27.09
C PHE A 155 4.08 -14.42 26.09
N ASP A 156 3.24 -13.49 25.68
CA ASP A 156 2.26 -13.69 24.62
C ASP A 156 2.66 -12.86 23.40
N LEU A 157 2.58 -13.47 22.22
CA LEU A 157 2.61 -12.76 20.93
C LEU A 157 1.17 -12.64 20.43
N LEU A 158 0.70 -11.41 20.28
CA LEU A 158 -0.64 -11.11 19.79
C LEU A 158 -0.55 -10.46 18.42
N LEU A 159 -1.33 -10.93 17.45
CA LEU A 159 -1.39 -10.35 16.10
C LEU A 159 -2.81 -9.92 15.76
N SER A 160 -2.92 -8.69 15.26
CA SER A 160 -4.15 -8.09 14.75
C SER A 160 -4.02 -7.84 13.25
N THR A 161 -5.15 -7.86 12.55
CA THR A 161 -5.27 -7.38 11.16
C THR A 161 -5.64 -5.89 11.10
N GLY A 162 -5.59 -5.18 12.24
CA GLY A 162 -5.97 -3.77 12.37
C GLY A 162 -7.47 -3.55 12.56
N GLU A 163 -8.24 -4.61 12.77
CA GLU A 163 -9.69 -4.51 12.97
C GLU A 163 -10.03 -4.04 14.39
N PRO A 164 -10.89 -3.02 14.55
CA PRO A 164 -11.34 -2.59 15.85
C PRO A 164 -12.37 -3.55 16.44
N ALA A 165 -12.50 -3.54 17.76
CA ALA A 165 -13.65 -4.17 18.41
C ALA A 165 -14.94 -3.40 18.04
N ILE A 166 -16.09 -4.06 18.20
CA ILE A 166 -17.41 -3.46 17.92
C ILE A 166 -18.27 -3.40 19.19
N ASP A 167 -19.11 -2.37 19.29
CA ASP A 167 -20.10 -2.24 20.35
C ASP A 167 -21.31 -3.17 20.14
N VAL A 168 -22.29 -3.10 21.05
CA VAL A 168 -23.51 -3.95 21.00
C VAL A 168 -24.41 -3.67 19.79
N VAL A 169 -24.22 -2.54 19.10
CA VAL A 169 -24.98 -2.12 17.92
C VAL A 169 -24.15 -2.30 16.63
N GLY A 170 -22.89 -2.71 16.75
CA GLY A 170 -21.97 -2.99 15.65
C GLY A 170 -21.09 -1.81 15.22
N ASN A 171 -21.01 -0.73 15.99
CA ASN A 171 -20.10 0.38 15.67
C ASN A 171 -18.66 0.05 16.09
N PRO A 172 -17.64 0.38 15.28
CA PRO A 172 -16.24 0.32 15.69
C PRO A 172 -15.98 1.11 16.97
N ILE A 173 -15.26 0.51 17.92
CA ILE A 173 -14.78 1.16 19.13
C ILE A 173 -13.38 1.71 18.84
N GLU A 174 -13.26 3.03 18.81
CA GLU A 174 -12.01 3.72 18.54
C GLU A 174 -10.90 3.34 19.54
N GLY A 175 -9.69 3.14 19.03
CA GLY A 175 -8.51 2.80 19.84
C GLY A 175 -8.49 1.35 20.35
N THR A 176 -9.39 0.48 19.90
CA THR A 176 -9.36 -0.95 20.20
C THR A 176 -8.84 -1.75 19.03
N LEU A 177 -8.26 -2.92 19.31
CA LEU A 177 -7.83 -3.89 18.32
C LEU A 177 -8.35 -5.28 18.69
N VAL A 178 -8.80 -6.02 17.68
CA VAL A 178 -9.08 -7.44 17.79
C VAL A 178 -7.81 -8.22 17.46
N TYR A 179 -7.36 -9.00 18.44
CA TYR A 179 -6.24 -9.92 18.28
C TYR A 179 -6.76 -11.29 17.91
N ARG A 180 -6.52 -11.72 16.66
CA ARG A 180 -6.99 -13.02 16.16
C ARG A 180 -6.00 -14.14 16.39
N VAL A 181 -4.72 -13.80 16.48
CA VAL A 181 -3.67 -14.76 16.83
C VAL A 181 -3.18 -14.39 18.22
N THR A 182 -3.09 -15.39 19.08
CA THR A 182 -2.47 -15.29 20.40
C THR A 182 -1.63 -16.54 20.59
N GLU A 183 -0.31 -16.37 20.55
CA GLU A 183 0.64 -17.44 20.78
C GLU A 183 1.30 -17.24 22.14
N ARG A 184 1.18 -18.23 23.03
CA ARG A 184 1.75 -18.17 24.38
C ARG A 184 3.02 -18.99 24.47
N TYR A 185 4.12 -18.32 24.75
CA TYR A 185 5.40 -18.95 25.03
C TYR A 185 5.56 -19.16 26.53
N LYS A 186 5.95 -20.38 26.93
CA LYS A 186 6.20 -20.74 28.33
C LYS A 186 7.58 -21.37 28.44
N ALA A 187 8.30 -21.04 29.52
CA ALA A 187 9.65 -21.54 29.78
C ALA A 187 10.59 -21.38 28.56
N ASN A 188 10.47 -20.26 27.85
CA ASN A 188 11.33 -19.97 26.72
C ASN A 188 12.78 -19.76 27.21
N ALA A 189 13.70 -20.55 26.66
CA ALA A 189 15.14 -20.45 26.94
C ALA A 189 15.93 -19.85 25.76
N ARG A 190 15.24 -19.31 24.74
CA ARG A 190 15.85 -18.80 23.50
C ARG A 190 15.84 -17.27 23.48
N HIS A 191 16.88 -16.69 22.88
CA HIS A 191 16.95 -15.26 22.56
C HIS A 191 16.39 -14.91 21.19
N GLN A 192 16.02 -15.91 20.39
CA GLN A 192 15.32 -15.68 19.13
C GLN A 192 14.15 -16.65 19.01
N VAL A 193 12.97 -16.09 18.79
CA VAL A 193 11.72 -16.82 18.63
C VAL A 193 11.09 -16.40 17.31
N THR A 194 10.83 -17.36 16.44
CA THR A 194 10.18 -17.12 15.15
C THR A 194 8.82 -17.82 15.14
N PHE A 195 7.77 -17.03 14.96
CA PHE A 195 6.40 -17.49 14.73
C PHE A 195 6.10 -17.45 13.24
N GLU A 196 5.79 -18.59 12.63
CA GLU A 196 5.42 -18.70 11.21
C GLU A 196 3.89 -18.57 11.07
N LEU A 197 3.44 -17.65 10.22
CA LEU A 197 2.02 -17.39 9.95
C LEU A 197 1.44 -18.32 8.87
N ASP A 198 2.27 -18.90 8.01
CA ASP A 198 1.86 -19.70 6.85
C ASP A 198 1.49 -21.16 7.19
N GLN A 199 1.08 -21.46 8.42
CA GLN A 199 0.51 -22.78 8.69
C GLN A 199 -0.85 -22.88 7.98
N PRO A 200 -1.10 -23.91 7.15
CA PRO A 200 -2.40 -24.09 6.53
C PRO A 200 -3.46 -24.18 7.63
N LEU A 201 -4.50 -23.34 7.52
CA LEU A 201 -5.70 -23.43 8.36
C LEU A 201 -6.18 -24.89 8.32
N HIS A 202 -6.14 -25.56 9.47
CA HIS A 202 -6.66 -26.92 9.63
C HIS A 202 -8.19 -26.92 9.60
#